data_AF-A0A951HJ42-F1
#
_entry.id   AF-A0A951HJ42-F1
#
_cell.length_a   1.000
_cell.length_b   1.000
_cell.length_c   1.000
_cell.angle_alpha   90.00
_cell.angle_beta   90.00
_cell.angle_gamma   90.00
#
_symmetry.space_group_name_H-M   'P 1'
#
loop_
_entity.id
_entity.type
_entity.pdbx_description
1 polymer ?
#
loop_
_entity_poly.entity_id
_entity_poly.type
_entity_poly.pdbx_seq_one_letter_code
_entity_poly.pdbx_strand_id
1 'polypeptide(L)'
;MPTAGSYSAQALPPVATGESDTTSTWNGCIEERDTTSTITSASGYTIPSTAYDLDINRIPTNDATRWRPMWPAVVHLRTAGSTSATSGTAMASLNNSYYACPTAASRLTAWNRTALQNYVNTLTPLGGTYHDIGMIWGARLLSSGGIFADSPDTYNGMPVSRHIIFMTDGQLAPNCNSYSSYGVEQNDMRVTGGGTCPTQYDRHLQRFRMICNAAKSLNISIWVIAFGTSLSTDMTQCASNANQASTAADRATLIARFQQIGSQIGALRLTQ
;
A
#
# COMPACT_ATOMS: atom_id res chain seq x y z
N MET A 1 -16.98 3.71 2.34
CA MET A 1 -16.11 2.58 2.74
C MET A 1 -17.01 1.46 3.19
N PRO A 2 -16.82 0.20 2.76
CA PRO A 2 -17.48 -0.91 3.42
C PRO A 2 -17.05 -0.97 4.89
N THR A 3 -17.96 -1.31 5.80
CA THR A 3 -17.72 -1.41 7.25
C THR A 3 -17.37 -2.84 7.65
N ALA A 4 -16.45 -3.05 8.61
CA ALA A 4 -16.21 -4.40 9.12
C ALA A 4 -17.51 -5.00 9.70
N GLY A 5 -17.75 -6.29 9.48
CA GLY A 5 -19.01 -6.93 9.87
C GLY A 5 -19.17 -8.35 9.36
N SER A 6 -20.21 -9.02 9.85
CA SER A 6 -20.63 -10.34 9.37
C SER A 6 -21.45 -10.17 8.11
N TYR A 7 -21.06 -10.87 7.05
CA TYR A 7 -21.71 -10.81 5.76
C TYR A 7 -22.10 -12.23 5.34
N SER A 8 -23.33 -12.40 4.84
CA SER A 8 -23.71 -13.65 4.19
C SER A 8 -23.07 -13.68 2.80
N ALA A 9 -22.30 -14.72 2.51
CA ALA A 9 -21.71 -14.91 1.19
C ALA A 9 -22.79 -14.99 0.09
N GLN A 10 -24.03 -15.39 0.43
CA GLN A 10 -25.19 -15.46 -0.47
C GLN A 10 -25.70 -14.10 -0.99
N ALA A 11 -25.29 -12.99 -0.37
CA ALA A 11 -25.64 -11.64 -0.84
C ALA A 11 -24.71 -11.13 -1.96
N LEU A 12 -23.65 -11.88 -2.27
CA LEU A 12 -22.84 -11.69 -3.48
C LEU A 12 -23.62 -12.27 -4.69
N PRO A 13 -23.58 -11.64 -5.88
CA PRO A 13 -24.42 -11.99 -7.04
C PRO A 13 -24.40 -13.48 -7.41
N PRO A 14 -25.46 -14.00 -8.07
CA PRO A 14 -25.98 -15.34 -7.89
C PRO A 14 -24.93 -16.43 -8.07
N VAL A 15 -24.68 -17.05 -6.93
CA VAL A 15 -23.81 -18.16 -6.60
C VAL A 15 -24.00 -19.36 -7.54
N ALA A 16 -22.90 -19.75 -8.19
CA ALA A 16 -22.81 -20.98 -8.98
C ALA A 16 -22.83 -22.23 -8.06
N THR A 17 -23.05 -23.42 -8.62
CA THR A 17 -22.96 -24.69 -7.88
C THR A 17 -21.60 -24.86 -7.21
N GLY A 18 -21.57 -25.09 -5.90
CA GLY A 18 -20.34 -25.39 -5.14
C GLY A 18 -19.99 -24.43 -3.99
N GLU A 19 -20.87 -23.50 -3.63
CA GLU A 19 -20.61 -22.56 -2.54
C GLU A 19 -21.10 -23.03 -1.16
N SER A 20 -20.42 -22.55 -0.13
CA SER A 20 -20.72 -22.85 1.27
C SER A 20 -21.77 -21.90 1.84
N ASP A 21 -22.64 -22.43 2.69
CA ASP A 21 -23.64 -21.72 3.51
C ASP A 21 -23.05 -21.14 4.81
N THR A 22 -21.72 -21.23 5.00
CA THR A 22 -21.08 -20.73 6.21
C THR A 22 -20.97 -19.21 6.20
N THR A 23 -21.49 -18.59 7.26
CA THR A 23 -21.29 -17.17 7.52
C THR A 23 -19.82 -16.88 7.82
N SER A 24 -19.26 -15.83 7.22
CA SER A 24 -17.92 -15.35 7.57
C SER A 24 -17.90 -13.84 7.78
N THR A 25 -16.90 -13.37 8.52
CA THR A 25 -16.76 -11.96 8.90
C THR A 25 -15.62 -11.35 8.10
N TRP A 26 -15.89 -10.22 7.46
CA TRP A 26 -14.85 -9.43 6.82
C TRP A 26 -14.12 -8.57 7.85
N ASN A 27 -12.80 -8.68 7.90
CA ASN A 27 -11.94 -8.06 8.92
C ASN A 27 -11.61 -6.58 8.66
N GLY A 28 -12.15 -5.99 7.59
CA GLY A 28 -11.98 -4.57 7.26
C GLY A 28 -10.83 -4.26 6.28
N CYS A 29 -10.00 -5.25 5.93
CA CYS A 29 -8.93 -5.04 4.96
C CYS A 29 -9.44 -5.00 3.52
N ILE A 30 -8.78 -4.22 2.67
CA ILE A 30 -9.23 -3.97 1.29
C ILE A 30 -8.18 -4.37 0.27
N GLU A 31 -8.66 -4.78 -0.90
CA GLU A 31 -7.88 -4.83 -2.11
C GLU A 31 -7.95 -3.49 -2.86
N GLU A 32 -6.93 -3.26 -3.68
CA GLU A 32 -6.83 -2.14 -4.58
C GLU A 32 -7.93 -2.13 -5.64
N ARG A 33 -8.02 -0.99 -6.31
CA ARG A 33 -8.86 -0.77 -7.49
C ARG A 33 -8.34 -1.57 -8.68
N ASP A 34 -9.03 -1.48 -9.82
CA ASP A 34 -8.52 -2.11 -11.04
C ASP A 34 -7.12 -1.59 -11.40
N THR A 35 -6.29 -2.54 -11.77
CA THR A 35 -4.91 -2.37 -12.12
C THR A 35 -4.75 -2.54 -13.64
N THR A 36 -3.54 -2.30 -14.14
CA THR A 36 -3.17 -2.68 -15.50
C THR A 36 -1.92 -3.54 -15.53
N SER A 37 -1.96 -4.60 -16.35
CA SER A 37 -0.80 -5.45 -16.63
C SER A 37 0.11 -4.86 -17.73
N THR A 38 -0.13 -3.63 -18.18
CA THR A 38 0.73 -2.96 -19.19
C THR A 38 1.95 -2.27 -18.59
N ILE A 39 1.98 -2.06 -17.27
CA ILE A 39 3.14 -1.51 -16.56
C ILE A 39 4.21 -2.60 -16.47
N THR A 40 5.37 -2.33 -17.08
CA THR A 40 6.53 -3.23 -17.11
C THR A 40 7.81 -2.46 -16.76
N SER A 41 8.94 -3.16 -16.61
CA SER A 41 10.24 -2.52 -16.36
C SER A 41 10.68 -1.52 -17.44
N ALA A 42 10.11 -1.61 -18.65
CA ALA A 42 10.38 -0.69 -19.76
C ALA A 42 9.49 0.58 -19.75
N SER A 43 8.48 0.64 -18.87
CA SER A 43 7.61 1.81 -18.77
C SER A 43 8.38 3.03 -18.23
N GLY A 44 7.97 4.23 -18.66
CA GLY A 44 8.41 5.49 -18.02
C GLY A 44 7.73 5.72 -16.67
N TYR A 45 7.86 6.95 -16.14
CA TYR A 45 7.24 7.34 -14.86
C TYR A 45 5.80 7.86 -14.99
N THR A 46 5.27 7.99 -16.20
CA THR A 46 3.88 8.40 -16.43
C THR A 46 2.94 7.24 -16.14
N ILE A 47 2.00 7.46 -15.22
CA ILE A 47 0.98 6.48 -14.86
C ILE A 47 -0.04 6.34 -16.00
N PRO A 48 -0.27 5.12 -16.53
CA PRO A 48 -1.33 4.88 -17.51
C PRO A 48 -2.71 5.23 -16.92
N SER A 49 -3.61 5.79 -17.74
CA SER A 49 -4.95 6.20 -17.28
C SER A 49 -5.83 5.05 -16.76
N THR A 50 -5.50 3.81 -17.12
CA THR A 50 -6.17 2.58 -16.67
C THR A 50 -5.58 1.99 -15.39
N ALA A 51 -4.49 2.55 -14.85
CA ALA A 51 -3.87 2.12 -13.60
C ALA A 51 -4.52 2.83 -12.41
N TYR A 52 -5.77 2.50 -12.11
CA TYR A 52 -6.55 3.19 -11.07
C TYR A 52 -6.01 2.97 -9.65
N ASP A 53 -5.23 1.90 -9.45
CA ASP A 53 -4.43 1.65 -8.25
C ASP A 53 -3.41 2.76 -7.97
N LEU A 54 -2.84 3.38 -9.01
CA LEU A 54 -1.83 4.43 -8.86
C LEU A 54 -2.41 5.85 -8.85
N ASP A 55 -3.71 6.01 -9.10
CA ASP A 55 -4.38 7.31 -9.12
C ASP A 55 -4.68 7.79 -7.68
N ILE A 56 -3.79 8.66 -7.17
CA ILE A 56 -3.81 9.21 -5.81
C ILE A 56 -5.14 9.92 -5.51
N ASN A 57 -5.69 10.67 -6.47
CA ASN A 57 -6.79 11.61 -6.25
C ASN A 57 -8.14 11.12 -6.78
N ARG A 58 -8.22 9.87 -7.19
CA ARG A 58 -9.45 9.33 -7.77
C ARG A 58 -10.56 9.17 -6.74
N ILE A 59 -11.70 9.78 -7.05
CA ILE A 59 -13.00 9.54 -6.42
C ILE A 59 -13.67 8.38 -7.20
N PRO A 60 -14.08 7.28 -6.54
CA PRO A 60 -14.70 6.13 -7.19
C PRO A 60 -16.07 6.47 -7.77
N THR A 61 -16.33 6.03 -9.00
CA THR A 61 -17.60 6.25 -9.70
C THR A 61 -18.24 4.96 -10.21
N ASN A 62 -17.49 3.85 -10.21
CA ASN A 62 -17.92 2.54 -10.70
C ASN A 62 -17.08 1.45 -10.02
N ASP A 63 -17.35 0.18 -10.33
CA ASP A 63 -16.69 -0.94 -9.67
C ASP A 63 -15.19 -1.03 -9.97
N ALA A 64 -14.76 -0.61 -11.17
CA ALA A 64 -13.33 -0.55 -11.52
C ALA A 64 -12.53 0.42 -10.64
N THR A 65 -13.18 1.46 -10.13
CA THR A 65 -12.55 2.53 -9.34
C THR A 65 -12.82 2.41 -7.84
N ARG A 66 -13.61 1.43 -7.39
CA ARG A 66 -13.84 1.13 -5.98
C ARG A 66 -12.79 0.16 -5.45
N TRP A 67 -12.43 0.32 -4.19
CA TRP A 67 -11.73 -0.73 -3.45
C TRP A 67 -12.67 -1.91 -3.18
N ARG A 68 -12.09 -3.09 -3.04
CA ARG A 68 -12.84 -4.33 -2.80
C ARG A 68 -12.49 -4.89 -1.42
N PRO A 69 -13.36 -5.68 -0.79
CA PRO A 69 -13.00 -6.40 0.42
C PRO A 69 -11.86 -7.39 0.14
N MET A 70 -10.77 -7.32 0.92
CA MET A 70 -9.81 -8.43 1.02
C MET A 70 -10.39 -9.44 2.01
N TRP A 71 -10.76 -10.63 1.55
CA TRP A 71 -11.56 -11.57 2.33
C TRP A 71 -11.02 -13.01 2.29
N PRO A 72 -10.01 -13.33 3.14
CA PRO A 72 -9.32 -14.62 3.09
C PRO A 72 -10.20 -15.85 3.35
N ALA A 73 -11.36 -15.67 3.99
CA ALA A 73 -12.29 -16.75 4.29
C ALA A 73 -12.99 -17.33 3.04
N VAL A 74 -13.08 -16.55 1.95
CA VAL A 74 -13.76 -16.97 0.72
C VAL A 74 -12.82 -17.06 -0.49
N VAL A 75 -11.56 -16.66 -0.33
CA VAL A 75 -10.54 -16.71 -1.39
C VAL A 75 -9.67 -17.96 -1.25
N HIS A 76 -9.37 -18.61 -2.38
CA HIS A 76 -8.60 -19.85 -2.43
C HIS A 76 -7.39 -19.69 -3.35
N LEU A 77 -6.20 -20.08 -2.89
CA LEU A 77 -5.03 -20.24 -3.75
C LEU A 77 -5.22 -21.51 -4.57
N ARG A 78 -5.44 -21.39 -5.89
CA ARG A 78 -5.71 -22.56 -6.73
C ARG A 78 -4.44 -23.35 -6.97
N THR A 79 -4.57 -24.66 -7.18
CA THR A 79 -3.42 -25.48 -7.59
C THR A 79 -2.98 -25.07 -8.99
N ALA A 80 -1.74 -24.61 -9.14
CA ALA A 80 -1.22 -24.15 -10.43
C ALA A 80 -1.36 -25.24 -11.52
N GLY A 81 -1.87 -24.85 -12.70
CA GLY A 81 -2.07 -25.76 -13.83
C GLY A 81 -3.27 -26.71 -13.69
N SER A 82 -4.01 -26.68 -12.59
CA SER A 82 -5.21 -27.50 -12.41
C SER A 82 -6.42 -26.90 -13.12
N THR A 83 -7.18 -27.73 -13.83
CA THR A 83 -8.50 -27.38 -14.38
C THR A 83 -9.65 -27.71 -13.43
N SER A 84 -9.38 -28.35 -12.29
CA SER A 84 -10.41 -28.75 -11.33
C SER A 84 -11.01 -27.53 -10.61
N ALA A 85 -12.34 -27.42 -10.65
CA ALA A 85 -13.12 -26.39 -9.98
C ALA A 85 -12.86 -26.34 -8.46
N THR A 86 -12.58 -27.49 -7.84
CA THR A 86 -12.40 -27.67 -6.40
C THR A 86 -10.94 -27.72 -5.96
N SER A 87 -10.00 -27.42 -6.86
CA SER A 87 -8.58 -27.41 -6.49
C SER A 87 -8.18 -26.13 -5.76
N GLY A 88 -7.30 -26.28 -4.76
CA GLY A 88 -6.68 -25.18 -4.06
C GLY A 88 -6.78 -25.28 -2.53
N THR A 89 -6.23 -24.27 -1.88
CA THR A 89 -6.20 -24.14 -0.42
C THR A 89 -6.83 -22.81 -0.05
N ALA A 90 -7.79 -22.81 0.88
CA ALA A 90 -8.41 -21.58 1.38
C ALA A 90 -7.32 -20.67 1.97
N MET A 91 -7.31 -19.38 1.59
CA MET A 91 -6.29 -18.44 2.08
C MET A 91 -6.29 -18.36 3.60
N ALA A 92 -7.47 -18.34 4.23
CA ALA A 92 -7.62 -18.35 5.68
C ALA A 92 -7.00 -19.58 6.38
N SER A 93 -6.72 -20.66 5.67
CA SER A 93 -6.08 -21.86 6.23
C SER A 93 -4.55 -21.79 6.23
N LEU A 94 -3.97 -20.82 5.52
CA LEU A 94 -2.53 -20.58 5.51
C LEU A 94 -2.09 -19.80 6.76
N ASN A 95 -0.77 -19.64 6.93
CA ASN A 95 -0.23 -18.71 7.90
C ASN A 95 -0.68 -17.26 7.56
N ASN A 96 -1.03 -16.46 8.56
CA ASN A 96 -1.50 -15.08 8.39
C ASN A 96 -0.53 -14.15 7.63
N SER A 97 0.76 -14.50 7.54
CA SER A 97 1.73 -13.81 6.68
C SER A 97 1.39 -13.90 5.18
N TYR A 98 0.55 -14.86 4.77
CA TYR A 98 0.06 -14.97 3.39
C TYR A 98 -1.19 -14.14 3.09
N TYR A 99 -1.83 -13.55 4.11
CA TYR A 99 -3.04 -12.73 3.95
C TYR A 99 -3.07 -11.59 4.98
N ALA A 100 -1.93 -10.93 5.16
CA ALA A 100 -1.75 -9.95 6.21
C ALA A 100 -2.80 -8.83 6.13
N CYS A 101 -3.46 -8.58 7.27
CA CYS A 101 -4.38 -7.47 7.44
C CYS A 101 -3.79 -6.53 8.51
N PRO A 102 -3.07 -5.46 8.11
CA PRO A 102 -2.38 -4.60 9.06
C PRO A 102 -3.37 -3.75 9.86
N THR A 103 -2.88 -3.18 10.96
CA THR A 103 -3.62 -2.19 11.75
C THR A 103 -4.16 -1.07 10.87
N ALA A 104 -5.43 -0.70 11.09
CA ALA A 104 -6.11 0.31 10.31
C ALA A 104 -5.32 1.64 10.31
N ALA A 105 -5.05 2.16 9.11
CA ALA A 105 -4.36 3.43 8.95
C ALA A 105 -5.20 4.59 9.53
N SER A 106 -4.53 5.53 10.18
CA SER A 106 -5.18 6.74 10.68
C SER A 106 -5.06 7.90 9.68
N ARG A 107 -6.13 8.70 9.56
CA ARG A 107 -6.10 9.99 8.84
C ARG A 107 -5.13 10.94 9.55
N LEU A 108 -4.62 11.93 8.82
CA LEU A 108 -3.80 12.98 9.41
C LEU A 108 -4.62 13.75 10.45
N THR A 109 -4.10 13.80 11.67
CA THR A 109 -4.72 14.50 12.79
C THR A 109 -3.62 15.08 13.69
N ALA A 110 -3.99 16.04 14.53
CA ALA A 110 -3.10 16.52 15.57
C ALA A 110 -2.94 15.45 16.66
N TRP A 111 -1.76 14.85 16.74
CA TRP A 111 -1.45 13.86 17.76
C TRP A 111 -0.79 14.50 18.98
N ASN A 112 -1.27 14.16 20.17
CA ASN A 112 -0.43 14.26 21.36
C ASN A 112 0.47 13.01 21.47
N ARG A 113 1.53 13.11 22.29
CA ARG A 113 2.54 12.05 22.42
C ARG A 113 1.95 10.72 22.85
N THR A 114 1.05 10.72 23.83
CA THR A 114 0.44 9.50 24.37
C THR A 114 -0.44 8.81 23.32
N ALA A 115 -1.29 9.57 22.62
CA ALA A 115 -2.15 9.04 21.58
C ALA A 115 -1.33 8.46 20.42
N LEU A 116 -0.26 9.15 19.99
CA LEU A 116 0.64 8.62 18.95
C LEU A 116 1.34 7.34 19.41
N GLN A 117 1.87 7.31 20.64
CA GLN A 117 2.53 6.12 21.18
C GLN A 117 1.57 4.94 21.25
N ASN A 118 0.32 5.17 21.68
CA ASN A 118 -0.70 4.14 21.74
C ASN A 118 -1.00 3.58 20.34
N TYR A 119 -1.12 4.43 19.33
CA TYR A 119 -1.31 3.99 17.95
C TYR A 119 -0.09 3.24 17.41
N VAL A 120 1.14 3.73 17.64
CA VAL A 120 2.36 3.03 17.19
C VAL A 120 2.48 1.64 17.84
N ASN A 121 2.09 1.50 19.10
CA ASN A 121 2.13 0.23 19.81
C ASN A 121 1.14 -0.82 19.27
N THR A 122 0.13 -0.42 18.48
CA THR A 122 -0.79 -1.37 17.84
C THR A 122 -0.28 -1.85 16.48
N LEU A 123 0.81 -1.29 15.95
CA LEU A 123 1.36 -1.71 14.66
C LEU A 123 2.08 -3.05 14.79
N THR A 124 1.70 -4.02 13.96
CA THR A 124 2.34 -5.33 13.89
C THR A 124 2.94 -5.54 12.49
N PRO A 125 4.24 -5.84 12.38
CA PRO A 125 4.84 -6.18 11.10
C PRO A 125 4.38 -7.59 10.69
N LEU A 126 3.62 -7.68 9.62
CA LEU A 126 3.10 -8.95 9.08
C LEU A 126 3.01 -8.87 7.56
N GLY A 127 3.31 -9.98 6.89
CA GLY A 127 3.19 -10.10 5.44
C GLY A 127 4.48 -9.78 4.68
N GLY A 128 4.36 -9.64 3.36
CA GLY A 128 5.47 -9.34 2.46
C GLY A 128 5.76 -7.84 2.34
N THR A 129 6.95 -7.51 1.82
CA THR A 129 7.41 -6.13 1.69
C THR A 129 6.99 -5.55 0.34
N TYR A 130 5.87 -4.82 0.31
CA TYR A 130 5.35 -4.11 -0.87
C TYR A 130 5.61 -2.60 -0.76
N HIS A 131 6.70 -2.13 -1.36
CA HIS A 131 7.09 -0.72 -1.28
C HIS A 131 6.11 0.21 -2.01
N ASP A 132 5.58 -0.23 -3.14
CA ASP A 132 4.57 0.49 -3.92
C ASP A 132 3.31 0.76 -3.10
N ILE A 133 2.77 -0.25 -2.42
CA ILE A 133 1.54 -0.11 -1.61
C ILE A 133 1.73 0.88 -0.45
N GLY A 134 2.85 0.80 0.26
CA GLY A 134 3.14 1.77 1.32
C GLY A 134 3.18 3.20 0.82
N MET A 135 3.80 3.42 -0.35
CA MET A 135 3.87 4.75 -0.97
C MET A 135 2.53 5.23 -1.52
N ILE A 136 1.74 4.34 -2.15
CA ILE A 136 0.38 4.64 -2.64
C ILE A 136 -0.50 5.16 -1.50
N TRP A 137 -0.54 4.46 -0.37
CA TRP A 137 -1.35 4.88 0.78
C TRP A 137 -0.80 6.13 1.45
N GLY A 138 0.52 6.26 1.58
CA GLY A 138 1.15 7.49 2.08
C GLY A 138 0.75 8.71 1.25
N ALA A 139 0.83 8.62 -0.08
CA ALA A 139 0.48 9.71 -0.98
C ALA A 139 -1.02 10.04 -0.95
N ARG A 140 -1.89 9.01 -0.96
CA ARG A 140 -3.36 9.18 -0.87
C ARG A 140 -3.78 9.89 0.41
N LEU A 141 -3.24 9.48 1.56
CA LEU A 141 -3.62 10.04 2.85
C LEU A 141 -3.17 11.50 3.02
N LEU A 142 -2.08 11.90 2.37
CA LEU A 142 -1.52 13.26 2.40
C LEU A 142 -2.12 14.23 1.38
N SER A 143 -2.75 13.71 0.33
CA SER A 143 -3.28 14.56 -0.74
C SER A 143 -4.42 15.47 -0.26
N SER A 144 -4.48 16.69 -0.80
CA SER A 144 -5.63 17.60 -0.69
C SER A 144 -6.70 17.35 -1.76
N GLY A 145 -6.51 16.35 -2.62
CA GLY A 145 -7.49 15.92 -3.62
C GLY A 145 -8.14 14.57 -3.31
N GLY A 146 -9.16 14.22 -4.11
CA GLY A 146 -9.76 12.89 -4.11
C GLY A 146 -10.57 12.53 -2.87
N ILE A 147 -10.59 11.23 -2.53
CA ILE A 147 -11.36 10.71 -1.37
C ILE A 147 -10.95 11.37 -0.05
N PHE A 148 -9.70 11.81 0.03
CA PHE A 148 -9.05 12.31 1.25
C PHE A 148 -8.79 13.82 1.21
N ALA A 149 -9.58 14.54 0.41
CA ALA A 149 -9.47 15.97 0.16
C ALA A 149 -9.75 16.87 1.37
N ASP A 150 -10.13 16.30 2.52
CA ASP A 150 -10.22 17.01 3.80
C ASP A 150 -8.84 17.44 4.35
N SER A 151 -7.73 17.02 3.72
CA SER A 151 -6.39 17.53 4.04
C SER A 151 -6.22 18.99 3.57
N PRO A 152 -6.02 19.97 4.47
CA PRO A 152 -6.01 21.38 4.09
C PRO A 152 -4.73 21.78 3.34
N ASP A 153 -4.83 22.72 2.41
CA ASP A 153 -3.65 23.36 1.78
C ASP A 153 -3.07 24.51 2.61
N THR A 154 -3.85 25.06 3.54
CA THR A 154 -3.42 26.12 4.47
C THR A 154 -3.84 25.80 5.89
N TYR A 155 -2.98 26.08 6.86
CA TYR A 155 -3.26 25.93 8.28
C TYR A 155 -2.72 27.15 9.03
N ASN A 156 -3.58 27.81 9.83
CA ASN A 156 -3.25 29.05 10.55
C ASN A 156 -2.64 30.14 9.63
N GLY A 157 -3.19 30.32 8.43
CA GLY A 157 -2.72 31.33 7.47
C GLY A 157 -1.42 30.98 6.72
N MET A 158 -0.82 29.82 7.01
CA MET A 158 0.42 29.36 6.36
C MET A 158 0.14 28.19 5.41
N PRO A 159 0.83 28.09 4.26
CA PRO A 159 0.78 26.90 3.41
C PRO A 159 1.21 25.63 4.15
N VAL A 160 0.54 24.51 3.87
CA VAL A 160 0.88 23.21 4.45
C VAL A 160 1.99 22.54 3.62
N SER A 161 3.15 22.34 4.25
CA SER A 161 4.19 21.44 3.70
C SER A 161 3.87 19.98 4.02
N ARG A 162 3.96 19.12 3.02
CA ARG A 162 3.61 17.69 3.11
C ARG A 162 4.86 16.83 3.03
N HIS A 163 5.01 15.91 3.98
CA HIS A 163 6.18 15.02 4.06
C HIS A 163 5.77 13.56 4.26
N ILE A 164 6.34 12.67 3.45
CA ILE A 164 6.33 11.22 3.68
C ILE A 164 7.68 10.83 4.27
N ILE A 165 7.68 10.08 5.37
CA ILE A 165 8.87 9.40 5.86
C ILE A 165 8.68 7.91 5.61
N PHE A 166 9.23 7.44 4.49
CA PHE A 166 9.16 6.05 4.07
C PHE A 166 10.31 5.26 4.71
N MET A 167 9.98 4.39 5.65
CA MET A 167 10.94 3.56 6.36
C MET A 167 10.73 2.09 6.00
N THR A 168 11.81 1.37 5.71
CA THR A 168 11.78 -0.07 5.43
C THR A 168 13.03 -0.77 5.95
N ASP A 169 12.88 -2.01 6.39
CA ASP A 169 13.97 -2.88 6.83
C ASP A 169 14.31 -3.99 5.82
N GLY A 170 13.64 -3.98 4.67
CA GLY A 170 13.77 -5.00 3.64
C GLY A 170 13.69 -4.43 2.24
N GLN A 171 14.12 -5.24 1.28
CA GLN A 171 13.92 -4.96 -0.14
C GLN A 171 12.48 -5.33 -0.53
N LEU A 172 12.01 -4.74 -1.63
CA LEU A 172 10.75 -5.13 -2.25
C LEU A 172 10.72 -6.65 -2.47
N ALA A 173 9.71 -7.32 -1.92
CA ALA A 173 9.62 -8.78 -1.91
C ALA A 173 8.16 -9.25 -2.08
N PRO A 174 7.55 -9.04 -3.27
CA PRO A 174 6.22 -9.54 -3.55
C PRO A 174 6.24 -11.07 -3.62
N ASN A 175 5.07 -11.67 -3.39
CA ASN A 175 4.87 -13.11 -3.38
C ASN A 175 3.63 -13.45 -4.22
N CYS A 176 3.81 -14.31 -5.23
CA CYS A 176 2.78 -14.71 -6.17
C CYS A 176 1.57 -15.40 -5.51
N ASN A 177 1.82 -16.09 -4.38
CA ASN A 177 0.85 -16.95 -3.71
C ASN A 177 0.26 -16.28 -2.46
N SER A 178 0.76 -15.11 -2.05
CA SER A 178 0.16 -14.33 -0.98
C SER A 178 -1.08 -13.61 -1.50
N TYR A 179 -2.14 -13.61 -0.70
CA TYR A 179 -3.26 -12.70 -0.87
C TYR A 179 -2.79 -11.31 -0.43
N SER A 180 -2.41 -10.50 -1.40
CA SER A 180 -1.99 -9.11 -1.22
C SER A 180 -3.15 -8.14 -1.43
N SER A 181 -2.88 -6.84 -1.35
CA SER A 181 -3.82 -5.81 -1.78
C SER A 181 -4.18 -5.91 -3.28
N TYR A 182 -3.43 -6.67 -4.08
CA TYR A 182 -3.75 -6.91 -5.49
C TYR A 182 -4.43 -8.26 -5.74
N GLY A 183 -4.90 -8.94 -4.69
CA GLY A 183 -5.38 -10.32 -4.80
C GLY A 183 -4.27 -11.35 -4.64
N VAL A 184 -4.59 -12.59 -5.00
CA VAL A 184 -3.65 -13.71 -5.15
C VAL A 184 -3.17 -13.69 -6.59
N GLU A 185 -1.98 -13.13 -6.83
CA GLU A 185 -1.51 -12.84 -8.19
C GLU A 185 -1.49 -14.08 -9.11
N GLN A 186 -1.18 -15.27 -8.57
CA GLN A 186 -1.24 -16.54 -9.32
C GLN A 186 -2.61 -16.77 -9.99
N ASN A 187 -3.69 -16.36 -9.33
CA ASN A 187 -5.05 -16.52 -9.80
C ASN A 187 -5.57 -15.28 -10.53
N ASP A 188 -5.38 -14.12 -9.90
CA ASP A 188 -6.04 -12.87 -10.29
C ASP A 188 -5.30 -12.14 -11.41
N MET A 189 -3.99 -12.36 -11.52
CA MET A 189 -3.14 -11.84 -12.60
C MET A 189 -3.22 -10.31 -12.76
N ARG A 190 -3.53 -9.60 -11.67
CA ARG A 190 -3.86 -8.16 -11.69
C ARG A 190 -2.63 -7.31 -11.96
N VAL A 191 -1.46 -7.73 -11.53
CA VAL A 191 -0.21 -6.99 -11.74
C VAL A 191 0.53 -7.49 -12.98
N THR A 192 0.65 -8.80 -13.14
CA THR A 192 1.50 -9.49 -14.12
C THR A 192 0.76 -9.88 -15.40
N GLY A 193 -0.56 -10.03 -15.35
CA GLY A 193 -1.34 -10.55 -16.48
C GLY A 193 -1.09 -12.04 -16.78
N GLY A 194 -0.41 -12.80 -15.90
CA GLY A 194 -0.14 -14.22 -16.09
C GLY A 194 0.15 -14.98 -14.79
N GLY A 195 -0.35 -16.22 -14.66
CA GLY A 195 -0.38 -16.95 -13.39
C GLY A 195 0.95 -17.51 -12.86
N THR A 196 2.06 -17.44 -13.59
CA THR A 196 3.39 -17.90 -13.09
C THR A 196 4.21 -16.77 -12.45
N CYS A 197 3.72 -15.52 -12.51
CA CYS A 197 4.30 -14.35 -11.85
C CYS A 197 5.80 -14.03 -12.07
N PRO A 198 6.49 -14.41 -13.17
CA PRO A 198 7.95 -14.27 -13.26
C PRO A 198 8.43 -12.82 -13.20
N THR A 199 7.58 -11.86 -13.59
CA THR A 199 7.89 -10.44 -13.63
C THR A 199 7.25 -9.66 -12.48
N GLN A 200 6.75 -10.32 -11.44
CA GLN A 200 6.00 -9.65 -10.38
C GLN A 200 6.84 -8.57 -9.67
N TYR A 201 8.09 -8.91 -9.31
CA TYR A 201 9.05 -7.97 -8.71
C TYR A 201 9.20 -6.69 -9.54
N ASP A 202 9.55 -6.82 -10.82
CA ASP A 202 9.79 -5.68 -11.71
C ASP A 202 8.57 -4.77 -11.87
N ARG A 203 7.37 -5.36 -11.86
CA ARG A 203 6.12 -4.63 -12.03
C ARG A 203 5.70 -3.88 -10.77
N HIS A 204 5.98 -4.40 -9.58
CA HIS A 204 5.83 -3.63 -8.34
C HIS A 204 6.91 -2.57 -8.21
N LEU A 205 8.15 -2.85 -8.63
CA LEU A 205 9.23 -1.88 -8.62
C LEU A 205 8.90 -0.69 -9.54
N GLN A 206 8.36 -0.96 -10.72
CA GLN A 206 7.91 0.10 -11.63
C GLN A 206 6.72 0.90 -11.06
N ARG A 207 5.78 0.24 -10.37
CA ARG A 207 4.71 0.94 -9.66
C ARG A 207 5.25 1.85 -8.56
N PHE A 208 6.21 1.35 -7.77
CA PHE A 208 6.89 2.14 -6.74
C PHE A 208 7.54 3.40 -7.33
N ARG A 209 8.28 3.24 -8.43
CA ARG A 209 8.84 4.37 -9.20
C ARG A 209 7.79 5.39 -9.62
N MET A 210 6.71 4.93 -10.26
CA MET A 210 5.64 5.79 -10.75
C MET A 210 4.95 6.54 -9.61
N ILE A 211 4.62 5.87 -8.51
CA ILE A 211 3.93 6.52 -7.38
C ILE A 211 4.85 7.49 -6.64
N CYS A 212 6.15 7.21 -6.50
CA CYS A 212 7.11 8.18 -5.95
C CYS A 212 7.16 9.44 -6.83
N ASN A 213 7.16 9.29 -8.16
CA ASN A 213 7.13 10.42 -9.08
C ASN A 213 5.82 11.22 -8.97
N ALA A 214 4.68 10.53 -8.91
CA ALA A 214 3.36 11.15 -8.75
C ALA A 214 3.23 11.91 -7.42
N ALA A 215 3.68 11.33 -6.30
CA ALA A 215 3.69 11.99 -5.01
C ALA A 215 4.57 13.27 -5.03
N LYS A 216 5.77 13.20 -5.63
CA LYS A 216 6.63 14.39 -5.80
C LYS A 216 5.96 15.49 -6.64
N SER A 217 5.21 15.11 -7.68
CA SER A 217 4.47 16.08 -8.51
C SER A 217 3.33 16.80 -7.77
N LEU A 218 2.87 16.24 -6.65
CA LEU A 218 1.92 16.87 -5.72
C LEU A 218 2.62 17.71 -4.63
N ASN A 219 3.89 18.07 -4.83
CA ASN A 219 4.73 18.79 -3.86
C ASN A 219 4.86 18.07 -2.50
N ILE A 220 4.76 16.73 -2.50
CA ILE A 220 5.04 15.92 -1.31
C ILE A 220 6.54 15.65 -1.27
N SER A 221 7.20 16.03 -0.17
CA SER A 221 8.60 15.74 0.07
C SER A 221 8.76 14.35 0.69
N ILE A 222 9.56 13.49 0.06
CA ILE A 222 9.74 12.09 0.44
C ILE A 222 11.12 11.90 1.06
N TRP A 223 11.13 11.43 2.31
CA TRP A 223 12.30 10.94 3.04
C TRP A 223 12.29 9.42 3.00
N VAL A 224 13.42 8.80 2.70
CA VAL A 224 13.58 7.34 2.64
C VAL A 224 14.64 6.90 3.64
N ILE A 225 14.28 5.97 4.51
CA ILE A 225 15.18 5.40 5.52
C ILE A 225 15.20 3.87 5.38
N ALA A 226 16.36 3.33 5.03
CA ALA A 226 16.62 1.89 5.01
C ALA A 226 17.21 1.46 6.37
N PHE A 227 16.47 0.70 7.17
CA PHE A 227 16.86 0.29 8.52
C PHE A 227 17.43 -1.14 8.52
N GLY A 228 18.68 -1.33 8.94
CA GLY A 228 19.30 -2.67 8.94
C GLY A 228 19.45 -3.30 7.54
N THR A 229 19.27 -2.52 6.47
CA THR A 229 19.37 -2.95 5.07
C THR A 229 20.05 -1.87 4.23
N SER A 230 20.38 -2.20 2.98
CA SER A 230 20.98 -1.25 2.03
C SER A 230 19.93 -0.41 1.32
N LEU A 231 20.31 0.81 0.94
CA LEU A 231 19.55 1.62 -0.01
C LEU A 231 19.72 1.05 -1.42
N SER A 232 18.61 0.72 -2.06
CA SER A 232 18.59 0.45 -3.50
C SER A 232 18.61 1.76 -4.28
N THR A 233 18.94 1.67 -5.58
CA THR A 233 18.84 2.80 -6.50
C THR A 233 17.43 3.37 -6.51
N ASP A 234 16.41 2.51 -6.52
CA ASP A 234 15.00 2.91 -6.55
C ASP A 234 14.56 3.62 -5.27
N MET A 235 15.00 3.14 -4.11
CA MET A 235 14.76 3.81 -2.82
C MET A 235 15.41 5.20 -2.80
N THR A 236 16.64 5.31 -3.31
CA THR A 236 17.36 6.59 -3.39
C THR A 236 16.67 7.58 -4.34
N GLN A 237 16.21 7.11 -5.50
CA GLN A 237 15.51 7.93 -6.50
C GLN A 237 14.08 8.31 -6.07
N CYS A 238 13.46 7.52 -5.21
CA CYS A 238 12.15 7.83 -4.66
C CYS A 238 12.20 9.06 -3.74
N ALA A 239 13.26 9.20 -2.94
CA ALA A 239 13.47 10.39 -2.11
C ALA A 239 13.47 11.68 -2.95
N SER A 240 12.99 12.80 -2.40
CA SER A 240 12.90 14.04 -3.20
C SER A 240 14.25 14.71 -3.43
N ASN A 241 15.27 14.40 -2.63
CA ASN A 241 16.66 14.77 -2.89
C ASN A 241 17.64 13.79 -2.22
N ALA A 242 18.93 13.90 -2.56
CA ALA A 242 19.97 12.99 -2.06
C ALA A 242 20.11 13.00 -0.52
N ASN A 243 19.91 14.15 0.13
CA ASN A 243 19.97 14.27 1.59
C ASN A 243 18.73 13.67 2.29
N GLN A 244 17.72 13.27 1.53
CA GLN A 244 16.49 12.66 2.02
C GLN A 244 16.50 11.14 1.91
N ALA A 245 17.53 10.53 1.32
CA ALA A 245 17.78 9.10 1.39
C ALA A 245 18.86 8.81 2.43
N SER A 246 18.63 7.83 3.31
CA SER A 246 19.62 7.44 4.33
C SER A 246 19.47 5.98 4.73
N THR A 247 20.54 5.39 5.25
CA THR A 247 20.50 4.14 5.99
C THR A 247 20.53 4.41 7.49
N ALA A 248 20.02 3.47 8.29
CA ALA A 248 20.17 3.44 9.73
C ALA A 248 20.50 2.01 10.16
N ALA A 249 21.68 1.79 10.75
CA ALA A 249 22.11 0.44 11.13
C ALA A 249 21.49 -0.05 12.45
N ASP A 250 21.09 0.90 13.32
CA ASP A 250 20.58 0.61 14.65
C ASP A 250 19.56 1.66 15.12
N ARG A 251 18.92 1.37 16.26
CA ARG A 251 17.88 2.21 16.85
C ARG A 251 18.37 3.62 17.17
N ALA A 252 19.61 3.77 17.64
CA ALA A 252 20.15 5.08 18.03
C ALA A 252 20.29 5.99 16.80
N THR A 253 20.85 5.45 15.72
CA THR A 253 20.99 6.11 14.42
C THR A 253 19.63 6.45 13.83
N LEU A 254 18.66 5.54 13.92
CA LEU A 254 17.29 5.79 13.46
C LEU A 254 16.64 6.95 14.22
N ILE A 255 16.74 6.98 15.55
CA ILE A 255 16.21 8.07 16.39
C ILE A 255 16.88 9.39 16.01
N ALA A 256 18.21 9.42 15.90
CA ALA A 256 18.95 10.62 15.49
C ALA A 256 18.50 11.12 14.11
N ARG A 257 18.22 10.21 13.18
CA ARG A 257 17.72 10.57 11.85
C ARG A 257 16.32 11.18 11.89
N PHE A 258 15.38 10.60 12.65
CA PHE A 258 14.05 11.21 12.83
C PHE A 258 14.11 12.58 13.51
N GLN A 259 15.01 12.78 14.48
CA GLN A 259 15.24 14.09 15.09
C GLN A 259 15.74 15.11 14.07
N GLN A 260 16.70 14.74 13.23
CA GLN A 260 17.21 15.60 12.15
C GLN A 260 16.09 16.00 11.17
N ILE A 261 15.28 15.03 10.74
CA ILE A 261 14.13 15.28 9.84
C ILE A 261 13.16 16.26 10.51
N GLY A 262 12.83 16.05 11.78
CA GLY A 262 11.96 16.94 12.56
C GLY A 262 12.49 18.38 12.60
N SER A 263 13.79 18.56 12.84
CA SER A 263 14.43 19.89 12.82
C SER A 263 14.40 20.55 11.45
N GLN A 264 14.62 19.79 10.36
CA GLN A 264 14.62 20.32 8.99
C GLN A 264 13.21 20.72 8.51
N ILE A 265 12.20 19.92 8.85
CA ILE A 265 10.79 20.26 8.58
C ILE A 265 10.36 21.46 9.44
N GLY A 266 10.80 21.52 10.71
CA GLY A 266 10.45 22.56 11.66
C GLY A 266 11.11 23.92 11.39
N ALA A 267 12.38 23.96 10.96
CA ALA A 267 13.08 25.22 10.65
C ALA A 267 12.44 25.99 9.49
N LEU A 268 11.77 25.29 8.57
CA LEU A 268 10.97 25.90 7.50
C LEU A 268 9.81 26.75 8.04
N ARG A 269 9.35 26.50 9.28
CA ARG A 269 8.30 27.27 9.96
C ARG A 269 8.81 28.51 10.71
N LEU A 270 10.12 28.62 10.97
CA LEU A 270 10.71 29.71 11.76
C LEU A 270 11.38 30.78 10.90
N THR A 271 11.55 30.54 9.60
CA THR A 271 12.28 31.40 8.66
C THR A 271 11.39 32.15 7.67
N GLN A 272 10.06 32.15 7.90
CA GLN A 272 9.08 32.99 7.20
C GLN A 272 8.31 33.85 8.19
#